data_AF-A0A1V8UDA0-F1
#
_entry.id   AF-A0A1V8UDA0-F1
#
_cell.length_a   1.000
_cell.length_b   1.000
_cell.length_c   1.000
_cell.angle_alpha   90.00
_cell.angle_beta   90.00
_cell.angle_gamma   90.00
#
_symmetry.space_group_name_H-M   'P 1'
#
loop_
_entity.id
_entity.type
_entity.pdbx_description
1 polymer ?
#
loop_
_entity_poly.entity_id
_entity_poly.type
_entity_poly.pdbx_seq_one_letter_code
_entity_poly.pdbx_strand_id
1 'polypeptide(L)'
;MSLTTTTKVGAPLDFYLPGGEGVESLDIPLLNKNKSLKFDTHQVDIEDARGHKHGYTLDKNGFEFFNVPTTFTDFDNEDAIKTHYLKAIHAYAINHALRSSIASSDPTPKSKLDPPASVIHCDWSYRGAQLCLTEPLLPRPWEAANHSPNTHWAAYSLWRPLVSVTRDALALADKSTVSDEDLQPYITRFATGAVNEGASLRFREGQRFVYWGVMQPGGKGTEEIFVGFPKTNELQFDTRLVEIRDARGGEAEFTLDVQGFEFLRVPTSFTNWDDLGATKEVYYHEVANFMREHLGASHACPINHVLRSSDPFTPGARPAKFLHCDWSYAGALHNLNTNPDYQPPNWETLEQSHSAAYSVWRPLTPVTRDALMLADKRTVPDSDLRLYKSIYPNGTEFWWWSGMQVGEVVVIKLFDSKLDGRARCAPHSAFVGDGDYGVRRSVETRVLVF
;
A
#
# COMPACT_ATOMS: atom_id res chain seq x y z
N MET A 1 -13.27 8.18 42.06
CA MET A 1 -14.34 7.37 41.43
C MET A 1 -13.79 6.81 40.14
N SER A 2 -13.44 5.54 40.11
CA SER A 2 -13.02 4.85 38.89
C SER A 2 -14.27 4.59 38.07
N LEU A 3 -14.51 5.40 37.03
CA LEU A 3 -15.54 5.12 36.04
C LEU A 3 -15.13 3.82 35.34
N THR A 4 -15.85 2.74 35.63
CA THR A 4 -15.87 1.54 34.79
C THR A 4 -16.28 1.99 33.40
N THR A 5 -15.32 2.10 32.48
CA THR A 5 -15.60 2.35 31.07
C THR A 5 -16.40 1.18 30.55
N THR A 6 -17.71 1.38 30.38
CA THR A 6 -18.56 0.42 29.69
C THR A 6 -17.98 0.23 28.30
N THR A 7 -17.43 -0.95 28.02
CA THR A 7 -16.79 -1.29 26.74
C THR A 7 -17.79 -1.53 25.61
N LYS A 8 -19.10 -1.45 25.91
CA LYS A 8 -20.20 -1.71 24.98
C LYS A 8 -21.30 -0.65 25.12
N VAL A 9 -21.91 -0.30 24.00
CA VAL A 9 -23.09 0.57 23.90
C VAL A 9 -24.22 -0.21 23.25
N GLY A 10 -25.39 -0.24 23.88
CA GLY A 10 -26.60 -0.80 23.28
C GLY A 10 -27.19 0.18 22.25
N ALA A 11 -27.40 -0.27 21.02
CA ALA A 11 -28.03 0.53 19.98
C ALA A 11 -28.90 -0.33 19.05
N PRO A 12 -29.99 0.24 18.48
CA PRO A 12 -30.75 -0.45 17.45
C PRO A 12 -29.95 -0.47 16.15
N LEU A 13 -29.84 -1.65 15.52
CA LEU A 13 -29.37 -1.78 14.14
C LEU A 13 -30.45 -2.35 13.24
N ASP A 14 -30.54 -1.82 12.03
CA ASP A 14 -31.53 -2.23 11.02
C ASP A 14 -30.94 -3.30 10.10
N PHE A 15 -31.49 -4.51 10.16
CA PHE A 15 -31.14 -5.63 9.29
C PHE A 15 -32.16 -5.72 8.16
N TYR A 16 -31.73 -5.58 6.91
CA TYR A 16 -32.66 -5.61 5.78
C TYR A 16 -33.25 -7.01 5.58
N LEU A 17 -34.59 -7.09 5.50
CA LEU A 17 -35.33 -8.29 5.14
C LEU A 17 -35.82 -8.17 3.69
N PRO A 18 -35.15 -8.79 2.72
CA PRO A 18 -35.70 -8.85 1.37
C PRO A 18 -36.96 -9.71 1.34
N GLY A 19 -37.91 -9.32 0.50
CA GLY A 19 -39.20 -9.99 0.34
C GLY A 19 -39.07 -11.37 -0.31
N GLY A 20 -38.74 -12.42 0.46
CA GLY A 20 -38.78 -13.83 0.04
C GLY A 20 -37.45 -14.40 -0.48
N GLU A 21 -37.47 -15.67 -0.94
CA GLU A 21 -36.27 -16.43 -1.37
C GLU A 21 -35.67 -15.99 -2.73
N GLY A 22 -36.01 -14.80 -3.22
CA GLY A 22 -35.47 -14.23 -4.45
C GLY A 22 -34.54 -13.04 -4.20
N VAL A 23 -33.58 -12.83 -5.10
CA VAL A 23 -32.76 -11.61 -5.14
C VAL A 23 -33.68 -10.43 -5.48
N GLU A 24 -34.00 -9.60 -4.49
CA GLU A 24 -34.87 -8.43 -4.70
C GLU A 24 -34.11 -7.37 -5.50
N SER A 25 -34.73 -6.89 -6.59
CA SER A 25 -34.18 -5.81 -7.41
C SER A 25 -34.56 -4.48 -6.79
N LEU A 26 -33.56 -3.75 -6.32
CA LEU A 26 -33.72 -2.44 -5.71
C LEU A 26 -33.31 -1.34 -6.70
N ASP A 27 -34.29 -0.59 -7.20
CA ASP A 27 -34.04 0.67 -7.90
C ASP A 27 -33.77 1.76 -6.86
N ILE A 28 -32.50 2.04 -6.56
CA ILE A 28 -32.20 2.99 -5.49
C ILE A 28 -30.98 3.88 -5.82
N PRO A 29 -31.11 5.21 -5.66
CA PRO A 29 -30.04 6.04 -5.15
C PRO A 29 -30.05 6.00 -3.61
N LEU A 30 -29.18 5.18 -3.02
CA LEU A 30 -28.94 4.93 -1.58
C LEU A 30 -30.11 4.34 -0.73
N LEU A 31 -29.92 3.13 -0.16
CA LEU A 31 -30.92 2.34 0.61
C LEU A 31 -31.76 3.17 1.60
N ASN A 32 -31.18 4.22 2.18
CA ASN A 32 -31.83 5.13 3.13
C ASN A 32 -33.08 5.87 2.60
N LYS A 33 -33.30 5.96 1.28
CA LYS A 33 -34.41 6.75 0.70
C LYS A 33 -35.63 5.91 0.34
N ASN A 34 -35.52 4.58 0.36
CA ASN A 34 -36.61 3.71 -0.06
C ASN A 34 -37.49 3.29 1.14
N LYS A 35 -38.64 3.94 1.27
CA LYS A 35 -39.62 3.68 2.35
C LYS A 35 -40.32 2.32 2.24
N SER A 36 -40.14 1.57 1.14
CA SER A 36 -40.75 0.26 0.96
C SER A 36 -39.92 -0.89 1.54
N LEU A 37 -38.67 -0.63 1.93
CA LEU A 37 -37.79 -1.65 2.51
C LEU A 37 -38.30 -2.06 3.89
N LYS A 38 -38.32 -3.37 4.14
CA LYS A 38 -38.62 -3.92 5.46
C LYS A 38 -37.31 -4.17 6.20
N PHE A 39 -37.27 -3.72 7.44
CA PHE A 39 -36.13 -3.92 8.33
C PHE A 39 -36.56 -4.75 9.53
N ASP A 40 -35.68 -5.64 9.96
CA ASP A 40 -35.72 -6.32 11.23
C ASP A 40 -34.77 -5.57 12.18
N THR A 41 -35.31 -4.70 13.02
CA THR A 41 -34.50 -3.86 13.90
C THR A 41 -34.26 -4.58 15.22
N HIS A 42 -32.99 -4.78 15.58
CA HIS A 42 -32.60 -5.43 16.85
C HIS A 42 -31.75 -4.50 17.70
N GLN A 43 -31.97 -4.53 19.02
CA GLN A 43 -31.04 -3.94 19.98
C GLN A 43 -29.82 -4.83 20.10
N VAL A 44 -28.64 -4.29 19.82
CA VAL A 44 -27.39 -5.03 19.89
C VAL A 44 -26.37 -4.28 20.73
N ASP A 45 -25.48 -5.03 21.37
CA ASP A 45 -24.30 -4.47 22.00
C ASP A 45 -23.23 -4.20 20.94
N ILE A 46 -22.79 -2.95 20.85
CA ILE A 46 -21.70 -2.52 19.98
C ILE A 46 -20.48 -2.20 20.84
N GLU A 47 -19.39 -2.92 20.63
CA GLU A 47 -18.15 -2.79 21.37
C GLU A 47 -17.33 -1.57 20.92
N ASP A 48 -16.85 -0.78 21.87
CA ASP A 48 -15.96 0.35 21.59
C ASP A 48 -14.51 -0.13 21.47
N ALA A 49 -13.95 -0.09 20.26
CA ALA A 49 -12.60 -0.55 19.95
C ALA A 49 -11.47 0.25 20.66
N ARG A 50 -11.79 1.38 21.32
CA ARG A 50 -10.79 2.18 22.04
C ARG A 50 -10.13 1.34 23.14
N GLY A 51 -8.80 1.20 23.04
CA GLY A 51 -7.98 0.46 24.00
C GLY A 51 -7.61 -0.96 23.56
N HIS A 52 -8.26 -1.52 22.54
CA HIS A 52 -7.94 -2.86 22.00
C HIS A 52 -8.08 -2.96 20.47
N LYS A 53 -8.06 -1.83 19.76
CA LYS A 53 -8.11 -1.72 18.29
C LYS A 53 -7.16 -2.64 17.54
N HIS A 54 -6.00 -2.97 18.12
CA HIS A 54 -4.96 -3.81 17.51
C HIS A 54 -5.36 -5.29 17.42
N GLY A 55 -6.44 -5.70 18.07
CA GLY A 55 -6.97 -7.07 17.98
C GLY A 55 -7.82 -7.34 16.73
N TYR A 56 -8.12 -6.32 15.93
CA TYR A 56 -8.94 -6.40 14.72
C TYR A 56 -8.07 -6.33 13.45
N THR A 57 -8.24 -7.28 12.53
CA THR A 57 -7.48 -7.35 11.26
C THR A 57 -8.42 -7.55 10.08
N LEU A 58 -8.00 -7.10 8.89
CA LEU A 58 -8.79 -7.26 7.65
C LEU A 58 -9.13 -8.73 7.37
N ASP A 59 -8.15 -9.65 7.50
CA ASP A 59 -8.34 -11.06 7.13
C ASP A 59 -9.21 -11.84 8.12
N LYS A 60 -9.17 -11.47 9.41
CA LYS A 60 -9.94 -12.15 10.46
C LYS A 60 -11.33 -11.53 10.65
N ASN A 61 -11.39 -10.21 10.68
CA ASN A 61 -12.58 -9.47 11.11
C ASN A 61 -13.29 -8.76 9.96
N GLY A 62 -12.67 -8.69 8.77
CA GLY A 62 -13.18 -7.93 7.63
C GLY A 62 -12.93 -6.42 7.73
N PHE A 63 -12.27 -5.95 8.80
CA PHE A 63 -11.95 -4.54 9.01
C PHE A 63 -10.70 -4.38 9.87
N GLU A 64 -10.03 -3.25 9.72
CA GLU A 64 -8.91 -2.85 10.56
C GLU A 64 -8.92 -1.33 10.76
N PHE A 65 -8.47 -0.89 11.93
CA PHE A 65 -8.42 0.53 12.25
C PHE A 65 -7.02 1.10 12.10
N PHE A 66 -6.92 2.22 11.38
CA PHE A 66 -5.67 2.93 11.16
C PHE A 66 -5.73 4.36 11.68
N ASN A 67 -4.64 4.81 12.28
CA ASN A 67 -4.40 6.24 12.48
C ASN A 67 -3.53 6.72 11.32
N VAL A 68 -4.12 7.44 10.36
CA VAL A 68 -3.41 7.94 9.18
C VAL A 68 -3.62 9.44 9.05
N PRO A 69 -2.59 10.27 9.30
CA PRO A 69 -2.72 11.71 9.08
C PRO A 69 -2.95 12.00 7.59
N THR A 70 -3.57 13.14 7.29
CA THR A 70 -3.67 13.64 5.91
C THR A 70 -3.38 15.13 5.92
N THR A 71 -2.59 15.58 4.96
CA THR A 71 -2.39 17.01 4.68
C THR A 71 -3.45 17.55 3.72
N PHE A 72 -4.24 16.67 3.09
CA PHE A 72 -5.34 17.06 2.21
C PHE A 72 -6.50 17.64 3.04
N THR A 73 -6.93 18.84 2.68
CA THR A 73 -8.00 19.57 3.39
C THR A 73 -9.19 19.89 2.49
N ASP A 74 -9.04 19.83 1.17
CA ASP A 74 -10.06 20.29 0.21
C ASP A 74 -11.07 19.18 -0.13
N PHE A 75 -11.69 18.60 0.90
CA PHE A 75 -12.68 17.52 0.74
C PHE A 75 -14.02 18.00 0.18
N ASP A 76 -14.24 19.31 0.01
CA ASP A 76 -15.44 19.84 -0.63
C ASP A 76 -15.28 19.96 -2.17
N ASN A 77 -14.09 19.67 -2.69
CA ASN A 77 -13.75 19.80 -4.10
C ASN A 77 -13.54 18.42 -4.73
N GLU A 78 -14.52 18.00 -5.52
CA GLU A 78 -14.56 16.72 -6.23
C GLU A 78 -13.30 16.49 -7.10
N ASP A 79 -12.82 17.52 -7.78
CA ASP A 79 -11.64 17.42 -8.64
C ASP A 79 -10.37 17.31 -7.81
N ALA A 80 -10.28 18.06 -6.70
CA ALA A 80 -9.14 17.94 -5.78
C ALA A 80 -9.09 16.56 -5.11
N ILE A 81 -10.24 15.99 -4.76
CA ILE A 81 -10.32 14.62 -4.24
C ILE A 81 -9.77 13.64 -5.27
N LYS A 82 -10.24 13.70 -6.52
CA LYS A 82 -9.81 12.78 -7.59
C LYS A 82 -8.34 12.93 -7.95
N THR A 83 -7.85 14.15 -8.04
CA THR A 83 -6.51 14.43 -8.57
C THR A 83 -5.42 14.41 -7.51
N HIS A 84 -5.75 14.63 -6.24
CA HIS A 84 -4.78 14.71 -5.14
C HIS A 84 -5.04 13.69 -4.04
N TYR A 85 -6.23 13.64 -3.45
CA TYR A 85 -6.49 12.75 -2.32
C TYR A 85 -6.43 11.27 -2.72
N LEU A 86 -7.17 10.87 -3.77
CA LEU A 86 -7.22 9.49 -4.23
C LEU A 86 -5.86 9.00 -4.75
N LYS A 87 -5.10 9.88 -5.41
CA LYS A 87 -3.71 9.59 -5.80
C LYS A 87 -2.80 9.41 -4.58
N ALA A 88 -2.91 10.28 -3.57
CA ALA A 88 -2.05 10.22 -2.38
C ALA A 88 -2.25 8.95 -1.54
N ILE A 89 -3.44 8.34 -1.59
CA ILE A 89 -3.73 7.09 -0.91
C ILE A 89 -3.42 5.84 -1.76
N HIS A 90 -2.77 5.98 -2.92
CA HIS A 90 -2.50 4.92 -3.92
C HIS A 90 -3.65 3.89 -4.07
N ALA A 91 -4.89 4.35 -3.96
CA ALA A 91 -6.07 3.51 -4.07
C ALA A 91 -6.76 3.83 -5.38
N TYR A 92 -6.99 2.80 -6.20
CA TYR A 92 -7.86 2.91 -7.35
C TYR A 92 -9.30 2.98 -6.84
N ALA A 93 -9.76 4.19 -6.51
CA ALA A 93 -11.11 4.37 -6.01
C ALA A 93 -12.11 4.09 -7.13
N ILE A 94 -12.91 3.04 -6.94
CA ILE A 94 -14.04 2.72 -7.82
C ILE A 94 -15.13 3.78 -7.65
N ASN A 95 -15.28 4.31 -6.43
CA ASN A 95 -16.19 5.39 -6.07
C ASN A 95 -15.72 6.08 -4.78
N HIS A 96 -16.19 7.31 -4.52
CA HIS A 96 -16.11 7.95 -3.22
C HIS A 96 -17.44 8.64 -2.87
N ALA A 97 -17.73 8.75 -1.58
CA ALA A 97 -18.94 9.41 -1.09
C ALA A 97 -18.63 10.25 0.15
N LEU A 98 -19.11 11.48 0.16
CA LEU A 98 -19.10 12.35 1.33
C LEU A 98 -20.47 12.28 2.01
N ARG A 99 -20.47 12.13 3.33
CA ARG A 99 -21.69 12.02 4.13
C ARG A 99 -21.64 12.97 5.32
N SER A 100 -22.81 13.47 5.71
CA SER A 100 -22.94 14.38 6.85
C SER A 100 -24.20 14.07 7.65
N SER A 101 -24.08 14.05 8.98
CA SER A 101 -25.25 14.03 9.86
C SER A 101 -25.98 15.36 9.75
N ILE A 102 -27.28 15.34 9.43
CA ILE A 102 -28.10 16.56 9.38
C ILE A 102 -28.05 17.25 10.76
N ALA A 103 -27.71 18.54 10.75
CA ALA A 103 -27.41 19.45 11.86
C ALA A 103 -25.91 19.61 12.23
N SER A 104 -25.09 20.01 11.26
CA SER A 104 -24.03 20.98 11.58
C SER A 104 -24.71 22.35 11.73
N SER A 105 -24.52 23.02 12.87
CA SER A 105 -24.99 24.39 13.13
C SER A 105 -24.24 25.46 12.31
N ASP A 106 -23.54 25.06 11.26
CA ASP A 106 -22.63 25.91 10.49
C ASP A 106 -23.33 26.42 9.20
N PRO A 107 -23.57 27.73 9.05
CA PRO A 107 -24.38 28.30 7.98
C PRO A 107 -23.56 28.53 6.71
N THR A 108 -22.85 27.52 6.22
CA THR A 108 -22.22 27.58 4.89
C THR A 108 -23.01 26.73 3.90
N PRO A 109 -23.55 27.34 2.83
CA PRO A 109 -24.34 26.61 1.84
C PRO A 109 -23.38 25.99 0.82
N LYS A 110 -23.21 24.66 0.78
CA LYS A 110 -22.73 23.95 -0.43
C LYS A 110 -22.94 22.43 -0.36
N SER A 111 -23.89 21.97 -1.19
CA SER A 111 -24.31 20.58 -1.47
C SER A 111 -25.07 19.82 -0.36
N LYS A 112 -26.23 19.24 -0.71
CA LYS A 112 -26.98 18.31 0.15
C LYS A 112 -26.20 16.99 0.21
N LEU A 113 -25.23 16.88 1.12
CA LEU A 113 -24.57 15.61 1.39
C LEU A 113 -25.61 14.59 1.88
N ASP A 114 -25.45 13.33 1.46
CA ASP A 114 -26.32 12.27 1.90
C ASP A 114 -26.04 11.92 3.37
N PRO A 115 -27.07 11.51 4.14
CA PRO A 115 -26.86 11.06 5.51
C PRO A 115 -26.01 9.78 5.56
N PRO A 116 -25.37 9.47 6.72
CA PRO A 116 -24.79 8.17 6.99
C PRO A 116 -25.76 7.02 6.65
N ALA A 117 -25.24 5.91 6.14
CA ALA A 117 -26.04 4.71 5.93
C ALA A 117 -26.49 4.14 7.27
N SER A 118 -27.78 3.85 7.44
CA SER A 118 -28.33 3.31 8.70
C SER A 118 -28.60 1.80 8.64
N VAL A 119 -28.44 1.19 7.47
CA VAL A 119 -28.70 -0.24 7.22
C VAL A 119 -27.39 -0.99 7.24
N ILE A 120 -27.35 -2.16 7.88
CA ILE A 120 -26.16 -3.04 7.81
C ILE A 120 -26.06 -3.65 6.41
N HIS A 121 -24.94 -3.43 5.75
CA HIS A 121 -24.66 -3.96 4.42
C HIS A 121 -23.16 -4.09 4.16
N CYS A 122 -22.83 -4.88 3.15
CA CYS A 122 -21.61 -4.78 2.37
C CYS A 122 -21.97 -4.09 1.05
N ASP A 123 -21.16 -3.10 0.65
CA ASP A 123 -21.33 -2.39 -0.63
C ASP A 123 -21.32 -3.34 -1.84
N TRP A 124 -20.67 -4.50 -1.70
CA TRP A 124 -20.53 -5.54 -2.72
C TRP A 124 -20.72 -6.93 -2.11
N SER A 125 -21.51 -7.78 -2.77
CA SER A 125 -21.49 -9.23 -2.53
C SER A 125 -20.26 -9.87 -3.22
N TYR A 126 -19.98 -11.16 -2.96
CA TYR A 126 -18.93 -11.88 -3.70
C TYR A 126 -19.13 -11.83 -5.22
N ARG A 127 -20.38 -11.98 -5.67
CA ARG A 127 -20.73 -11.88 -7.09
C ARG A 127 -20.70 -10.43 -7.56
N GLY A 128 -21.18 -9.49 -6.77
CA GLY A 128 -21.08 -8.06 -7.07
C GLY A 128 -19.65 -7.65 -7.33
N ALA A 129 -18.72 -8.06 -6.45
CA ALA A 129 -17.30 -7.74 -6.59
C ALA A 129 -16.74 -8.26 -7.93
N GLN A 130 -17.16 -9.46 -8.38
CA GLN A 130 -16.82 -9.97 -9.71
C GLN A 130 -17.47 -9.15 -10.83
N LEU A 131 -18.71 -8.69 -10.66
CA LEU A 131 -19.39 -7.82 -11.62
C LEU A 131 -18.63 -6.51 -11.83
N CYS A 132 -17.91 -5.98 -10.83
CA CYS A 132 -17.04 -4.81 -11.02
C CYS A 132 -16.01 -4.99 -12.16
N LEU A 133 -15.53 -6.23 -12.33
CA LEU A 133 -14.51 -6.55 -13.31
C LEU A 133 -15.11 -6.81 -14.70
N THR A 134 -16.34 -7.32 -14.74
CA THR A 134 -16.98 -7.77 -15.99
C THR A 134 -18.01 -6.81 -16.55
N GLU A 135 -18.75 -6.06 -15.72
CA GLU A 135 -19.85 -5.19 -16.14
C GLU A 135 -19.32 -3.92 -16.83
N PRO A 136 -19.58 -3.70 -18.14
CA PRO A 136 -19.04 -2.57 -18.88
C PRO A 136 -19.54 -1.20 -18.39
N LEU A 137 -20.71 -1.16 -17.76
CA LEU A 137 -21.35 0.08 -17.31
C LEU A 137 -20.95 0.49 -15.89
N LEU A 138 -20.22 -0.35 -15.15
CA LEU A 138 -19.62 0.04 -13.87
C LEU A 138 -18.25 0.70 -14.11
N PRO A 139 -17.87 1.70 -13.28
CA PRO A 139 -16.53 2.28 -13.34
C PRO A 139 -15.48 1.18 -13.18
N ARG A 140 -14.69 0.92 -14.23
CA ARG A 140 -13.60 -0.04 -14.18
C ARG A 140 -12.34 0.64 -13.67
N PRO A 141 -11.57 0.03 -12.76
CA PRO A 141 -10.15 0.31 -12.72
C PRO A 141 -9.58 -0.02 -14.11
N TRP A 142 -8.85 0.90 -14.73
CA TRP A 142 -8.36 0.78 -16.11
C TRP A 142 -7.45 -0.45 -16.34
N GLU A 143 -6.94 -1.08 -15.27
CA GLU A 143 -6.17 -2.33 -15.29
C GLU A 143 -7.04 -3.60 -15.33
N ALA A 144 -8.36 -3.50 -15.18
CA ALA A 144 -9.25 -4.68 -15.13
C ALA A 144 -9.35 -5.46 -16.46
N ALA A 145 -8.88 -4.86 -17.56
CA ALA A 145 -8.82 -5.52 -18.86
C ALA A 145 -7.72 -6.58 -18.97
N ASN A 146 -6.75 -6.63 -18.04
CA ASN A 146 -5.56 -7.49 -18.12
C ASN A 146 -5.45 -8.53 -16.99
N HIS A 147 -6.54 -8.81 -16.27
CA HIS A 147 -6.52 -9.82 -15.21
C HIS A 147 -6.25 -11.21 -15.78
N SER A 148 -5.10 -11.79 -15.40
CA SER A 148 -4.95 -13.24 -15.40
C SER A 148 -6.00 -13.83 -14.46
N PRO A 149 -6.66 -14.95 -14.79
CA PRO A 149 -7.57 -15.63 -13.87
C PRO A 149 -6.91 -16.04 -12.53
N ASN A 150 -5.58 -15.97 -12.44
CA ASN A 150 -4.80 -16.30 -11.24
C ASN A 150 -4.37 -15.08 -10.40
N THR A 151 -4.73 -13.85 -10.79
CA THR A 151 -4.37 -12.66 -10.01
C THR A 151 -5.23 -12.58 -8.74
N HIS A 152 -4.58 -12.55 -7.58
CA HIS A 152 -5.26 -12.28 -6.31
C HIS A 152 -5.59 -10.79 -6.21
N TRP A 153 -6.85 -10.48 -5.91
CA TRP A 153 -7.33 -9.11 -5.73
C TRP A 153 -8.35 -9.06 -4.59
N ALA A 154 -8.51 -7.88 -4.00
CA ALA A 154 -9.51 -7.59 -2.97
C ALA A 154 -10.01 -6.16 -3.14
N ALA A 155 -11.27 -5.93 -2.76
CA ALA A 155 -11.86 -4.60 -2.72
C ALA A 155 -12.01 -4.15 -1.26
N TYR A 156 -11.58 -2.93 -0.97
CA TYR A 156 -11.63 -2.36 0.38
C TYR A 156 -12.39 -1.03 0.37
N SER A 157 -13.20 -0.80 1.41
CA SER A 157 -13.78 0.52 1.69
C SER A 157 -12.88 1.26 2.69
N LEU A 158 -12.38 2.43 2.31
CA LEU A 158 -11.65 3.32 3.21
C LEU A 158 -12.61 4.35 3.82
N TRP A 159 -12.80 4.30 5.14
CA TRP A 159 -13.60 5.29 5.86
C TRP A 159 -12.71 6.23 6.68
N ARG A 160 -12.93 7.54 6.54
CA ARG A 160 -12.16 8.58 7.24
C ARG A 160 -13.08 9.63 7.85
N PRO A 161 -12.92 9.99 9.13
CA PRO A 161 -13.59 11.15 9.70
C PRO A 161 -12.96 12.45 9.18
N LEU A 162 -13.80 13.36 8.68
CA LEU A 162 -13.38 14.72 8.29
C LEU A 162 -13.52 15.72 9.44
N VAL A 163 -14.38 15.40 10.40
CA VAL A 163 -14.60 16.11 11.66
C VAL A 163 -14.69 15.11 12.80
N SER A 164 -14.58 15.56 14.05
CA SER A 164 -14.70 14.68 15.21
C SER A 164 -16.07 14.01 15.25
N VAL A 165 -16.09 12.68 15.30
CA VAL A 165 -17.32 11.88 15.20
C VAL A 165 -17.94 11.70 16.58
N THR A 166 -18.88 12.56 16.94
CA THR A 166 -19.57 12.51 18.24
C THR A 166 -20.93 11.81 18.18
N ARG A 167 -21.42 11.52 16.98
CA ARG A 167 -22.71 10.87 16.68
C ARG A 167 -22.61 10.09 15.38
N ASP A 168 -23.56 9.18 15.16
CA ASP A 168 -23.70 8.41 13.91
C ASP A 168 -22.38 7.73 13.50
N ALA A 169 -21.68 7.13 14.48
CA ALA A 169 -20.39 6.49 14.27
C ALA A 169 -20.52 5.24 13.38
N LEU A 170 -19.48 4.98 12.58
CA LEU A 170 -19.42 3.75 11.79
C LEU A 170 -19.32 2.53 12.70
N ALA A 171 -20.36 1.70 12.67
CA ALA A 171 -20.36 0.36 13.26
C ALA A 171 -20.00 -0.68 12.20
N LEU A 172 -19.21 -1.67 12.60
CA LEU A 172 -18.68 -2.74 11.76
C LEU A 172 -19.10 -4.08 12.37
N ALA A 173 -19.59 -5.01 11.55
CA ALA A 173 -19.84 -6.37 11.96
C ALA A 173 -18.53 -7.18 11.91
N ASP A 174 -18.22 -7.93 12.96
CA ASP A 174 -17.04 -8.79 13.03
C ASP A 174 -17.26 -10.05 12.19
N LYS A 175 -16.59 -10.12 11.03
CA LYS A 175 -16.72 -11.23 10.08
C LYS A 175 -16.45 -12.59 10.72
N SER A 176 -15.59 -12.67 11.74
CA SER A 176 -15.32 -13.93 12.45
C SER A 176 -16.54 -14.49 13.20
N THR A 177 -17.61 -13.70 13.33
CA THR A 177 -18.88 -14.07 13.98
C THR A 177 -20.07 -14.05 13.02
N VAL A 178 -19.85 -13.73 11.74
CA VAL A 178 -20.88 -13.66 10.70
C VAL A 178 -20.65 -14.78 9.69
N SER A 179 -21.62 -15.69 9.55
CA SER A 179 -21.59 -16.72 8.51
C SER A 179 -21.86 -16.12 7.13
N ASP A 180 -21.30 -16.70 6.07
CA ASP A 180 -21.65 -16.32 4.69
C ASP A 180 -23.12 -16.61 4.38
N GLU A 181 -23.74 -17.57 5.06
CA GLU A 181 -25.16 -17.89 4.94
C GLU A 181 -26.07 -16.78 5.48
N ASP A 182 -25.55 -15.90 6.34
CA ASP A 182 -26.28 -14.75 6.86
C ASP A 182 -26.16 -13.53 5.93
N LEU A 183 -25.30 -13.57 4.91
CA LEU A 183 -25.18 -12.51 3.91
C LEU A 183 -26.20 -12.74 2.80
N GLN A 184 -27.12 -11.78 2.63
CA GLN A 184 -28.18 -11.88 1.65
C GLN A 184 -27.96 -10.90 0.49
N PRO A 185 -27.80 -11.37 -0.76
CA PRO A 185 -27.55 -10.49 -1.89
C PRO A 185 -28.78 -9.64 -2.22
N TYR A 186 -28.54 -8.38 -2.60
CA TYR A 186 -29.54 -7.50 -3.18
C TYR A 186 -28.97 -6.80 -4.42
N ILE A 187 -29.81 -6.55 -5.42
CA ILE A 187 -29.37 -5.94 -6.67
C ILE A 187 -29.65 -4.44 -6.64
N THR A 188 -28.65 -3.63 -6.99
CA THR A 188 -28.79 -2.19 -7.19
C THR A 188 -28.75 -1.90 -8.69
N ARG A 189 -29.77 -1.18 -9.19
CA ARG A 189 -29.78 -0.68 -10.57
C ARG A 189 -29.52 0.82 -10.58
N PHE A 190 -28.50 1.23 -11.32
CA PHE A 190 -28.17 2.63 -11.51
C PHE A 190 -28.95 3.23 -12.68
N ALA A 191 -29.15 4.55 -12.66
CA ALA A 191 -29.79 5.28 -13.76
C ALA A 191 -29.06 5.13 -15.10
N THR A 192 -27.78 4.77 -15.07
CA THR A 192 -26.96 4.44 -16.26
C THR A 192 -27.33 3.10 -16.89
N GLY A 193 -28.20 2.31 -16.26
CA GLY A 193 -28.49 0.92 -16.63
C GLY A 193 -27.50 -0.09 -16.05
N ALA A 194 -26.43 0.37 -15.37
CA ALA A 194 -25.49 -0.50 -14.70
C ALA A 194 -26.18 -1.29 -13.56
N VAL A 195 -25.76 -2.53 -13.37
CA VAL A 195 -26.26 -3.42 -12.33
C VAL A 195 -25.11 -3.76 -11.39
N ASN A 196 -25.29 -3.54 -10.10
CA ASN A 196 -24.39 -4.01 -9.05
C ASN A 196 -25.15 -4.93 -8.08
N GLU A 197 -24.42 -5.75 -7.32
CA GLU A 197 -24.97 -6.60 -6.27
C GLU A 197 -24.27 -6.29 -4.94
N GLY A 198 -25.03 -5.81 -3.95
CA GLY A 198 -24.58 -5.67 -2.57
C GLY A 198 -25.01 -6.87 -1.74
N ALA A 199 -24.63 -6.91 -0.46
CA ALA A 199 -25.13 -7.90 0.48
C ALA A 199 -25.65 -7.24 1.76
N SER A 200 -26.85 -7.58 2.21
CA SER A 200 -27.33 -7.23 3.55
C SER A 200 -26.98 -8.33 4.54
N LEU A 201 -27.02 -8.00 5.83
CA LEU A 201 -26.82 -8.98 6.89
C LEU A 201 -28.18 -9.41 7.46
N ARG A 202 -28.39 -10.73 7.61
CA ARG A 202 -29.46 -11.30 8.43
C ARG A 202 -29.01 -11.35 9.88
N PHE A 203 -29.90 -10.94 10.79
CA PHE A 203 -29.60 -11.00 12.22
C PHE A 203 -29.49 -12.45 12.71
N ARG A 204 -28.45 -12.71 13.51
CA ARG A 204 -28.28 -13.92 14.31
C ARG A 204 -27.74 -13.58 15.70
N GLU A 205 -28.24 -14.29 16.71
CA GLU A 205 -27.65 -14.23 18.05
C GLU A 205 -26.17 -14.66 17.99
N GLY A 206 -25.30 -13.89 18.66
CA GLY A 206 -23.86 -14.13 18.70
C GLY A 206 -23.03 -13.31 17.71
N GLN A 207 -23.64 -12.64 16.73
CA GLN A 207 -22.96 -11.66 15.89
C GLN A 207 -22.41 -10.51 16.75
N ARG A 208 -21.15 -10.14 16.52
CA ARG A 208 -20.50 -9.03 17.23
C ARG A 208 -20.39 -7.80 16.36
N PHE A 209 -20.63 -6.65 16.97
CA PHE A 209 -20.53 -5.34 16.33
C PHE A 209 -19.52 -4.48 17.09
N VAL A 210 -18.73 -3.72 16.34
CA VAL A 210 -17.61 -2.93 16.85
C VAL A 210 -17.67 -1.54 16.24
N TYR A 211 -17.37 -0.50 17.02
CA TYR A 211 -17.21 0.86 16.52
C TYR A 211 -15.96 1.51 17.14
N TRP A 212 -15.46 2.58 16.52
CA TRP A 212 -14.43 3.40 17.13
C TRP A 212 -15.06 4.64 17.78
N GLY A 213 -15.05 4.70 19.11
CA GLY A 213 -15.61 5.84 19.84
C GLY A 213 -14.85 7.15 19.58
N VAL A 214 -15.58 8.21 19.25
CA VAL A 214 -15.06 9.58 19.12
C VAL A 214 -13.88 9.70 18.16
N MET A 215 -13.98 9.08 16.99
CA MET A 215 -12.92 9.11 15.99
C MET A 215 -12.63 10.55 15.55
N GLN A 216 -11.35 10.93 15.55
CA GLN A 216 -10.89 12.29 15.26
C GLN A 216 -10.41 12.38 13.80
N PRO A 217 -10.57 13.52 13.12
CA PRO A 217 -9.88 13.75 11.87
C PRO A 217 -8.37 13.68 12.14
N GLY A 218 -7.63 12.95 11.32
CA GLY A 218 -6.18 12.80 11.49
C GLY A 218 -5.52 14.18 11.57
N GLY A 219 -4.81 14.46 12.67
CA GLY A 219 -4.10 15.73 12.84
C GLY A 219 -2.93 15.89 11.86
N LYS A 220 -2.26 17.06 11.88
CA LYS A 220 -0.96 17.30 11.22
C LYS A 220 0.14 16.47 11.88
N GLY A 221 0.08 15.15 11.75
CA GLY A 221 1.10 14.20 12.21
C GLY A 221 2.00 13.79 11.05
N THR A 222 3.30 13.68 11.31
CA THR A 222 4.36 13.37 10.33
C THR A 222 4.57 11.87 10.12
N GLU A 223 3.54 11.04 10.25
CA GLU A 223 3.63 9.61 9.93
C GLU A 223 3.16 9.38 8.48
N GLU A 224 4.12 9.25 7.57
CA GLU A 224 3.88 8.71 6.24
C GLU A 224 3.36 7.27 6.38
N ILE A 225 2.18 6.99 5.84
CA ILE A 225 1.63 5.65 5.74
C ILE A 225 1.19 5.44 4.30
N PHE A 226 1.77 4.41 3.67
CA PHE A 226 1.34 3.85 2.40
C PHE A 226 -0.09 3.33 2.55
N VAL A 227 -1.04 3.98 1.90
CA VAL A 227 -2.37 3.40 1.67
C VAL A 227 -2.25 2.63 0.34
N GLY A 228 -2.79 1.41 0.27
CA GLY A 228 -2.69 0.52 -0.89
C GLY A 228 -1.95 -0.81 -0.66
N PHE A 229 -1.31 -1.00 0.49
CA PHE A 229 -0.91 -2.33 0.97
C PHE A 229 -1.77 -2.68 2.18
N PRO A 230 -2.27 -3.94 2.32
CA PRO A 230 -2.79 -4.36 3.60
C PRO A 230 -1.71 -4.04 4.63
N LYS A 231 -2.05 -3.30 5.69
CA LYS A 231 -1.15 -3.25 6.84
C LYS A 231 -1.17 -4.65 7.42
N THR A 232 -0.22 -5.45 6.99
CA THR A 232 0.19 -6.63 7.72
C THR A 232 0.85 -6.12 9.00
N ASN A 233 0.05 -5.72 9.99
CA ASN A 233 0.45 -5.71 11.40
C ASN A 233 0.84 -7.14 11.86
N GLU A 234 0.73 -8.13 10.98
CA GLU A 234 1.28 -9.48 11.07
C GLU A 234 2.63 -9.68 10.36
N LEU A 235 3.34 -8.64 9.90
CA LEU A 235 4.79 -8.78 9.71
C LEU A 235 5.45 -8.80 11.08
N GLN A 236 5.37 -9.96 11.72
CA GLN A 236 6.28 -10.30 12.80
C GLN A 236 7.68 -10.33 12.21
N PHE A 237 8.44 -9.26 12.48
CA PHE A 237 9.85 -9.21 12.16
C PHE A 237 10.58 -10.14 13.12
N ASP A 238 11.13 -11.22 12.57
CA ASP A 238 12.07 -12.08 13.27
C ASP A 238 13.42 -11.34 13.35
N THR A 239 13.59 -10.56 14.41
CA THR A 239 14.82 -9.80 14.63
C THR A 239 15.88 -10.76 15.16
N ARG A 240 16.90 -10.99 14.34
CA ARG A 240 18.04 -11.84 14.70
C ARG A 240 19.32 -11.03 14.72
N LEU A 241 20.19 -11.35 15.67
CA LEU A 241 21.57 -10.93 15.59
C LEU A 241 22.25 -11.75 14.49
N VAL A 242 22.87 -11.05 13.53
CA VAL A 242 23.57 -11.67 12.41
C VAL A 242 24.95 -11.06 12.29
N GLU A 243 25.89 -11.85 11.78
CA GLU A 243 27.21 -11.35 11.40
C GLU A 243 27.10 -10.63 10.04
N ILE A 244 27.58 -9.39 9.97
CA ILE A 244 27.65 -8.61 8.74
C ILE A 244 29.14 -8.34 8.46
N ARG A 245 29.62 -8.81 7.31
CA ARG A 245 31.02 -8.71 6.91
C ARG A 245 31.29 -7.46 6.09
N ASP A 246 32.39 -6.79 6.36
CA ASP A 246 32.79 -5.63 5.58
C ASP A 246 33.44 -6.06 4.25
N ALA A 247 32.91 -5.54 3.14
CA ALA A 247 33.39 -5.78 1.79
C ALA A 247 34.53 -4.83 1.38
N ARG A 248 34.88 -3.85 2.23
CA ARG A 248 35.93 -2.86 1.93
C ARG A 248 37.26 -3.55 1.63
N GLY A 249 37.85 -3.25 0.47
CA GLY A 249 39.08 -3.86 -0.03
C GLY A 249 38.90 -5.18 -0.78
N GLY A 250 37.69 -5.76 -0.79
CA GLY A 250 37.32 -6.98 -1.53
C GLY A 250 36.25 -6.73 -2.59
N GLU A 251 36.07 -5.48 -3.04
CA GLU A 251 34.93 -5.07 -3.87
C GLU A 251 34.80 -5.88 -5.16
N ALA A 252 35.92 -6.28 -5.76
CA ALA A 252 35.99 -7.01 -7.03
C ALA A 252 35.43 -8.45 -6.94
N GLU A 253 35.20 -8.98 -5.74
CA GLU A 253 34.61 -10.31 -5.53
C GLU A 253 33.09 -10.32 -5.72
N PHE A 254 32.46 -9.14 -5.73
CA PHE A 254 31.01 -8.97 -5.79
C PHE A 254 30.56 -8.54 -7.18
N THR A 255 29.68 -9.33 -7.79
CA THR A 255 29.14 -9.06 -9.12
C THR A 255 27.62 -9.20 -9.13
N LEU A 256 26.98 -8.48 -10.05
CA LEU A 256 25.53 -8.49 -10.22
C LEU A 256 24.97 -9.87 -10.60
N ASP A 257 25.73 -10.70 -11.32
CA ASP A 257 25.26 -12.01 -11.78
C ASP A 257 25.47 -13.12 -10.74
N VAL A 258 26.36 -12.92 -9.75
CA VAL A 258 26.66 -13.94 -8.72
C VAL A 258 25.99 -13.59 -7.39
N GLN A 259 26.32 -12.45 -6.80
CA GLN A 259 25.78 -12.03 -5.50
C GLN A 259 24.50 -11.21 -5.62
N GLY A 260 24.24 -10.64 -6.80
CA GLY A 260 23.10 -9.76 -7.03
C GLY A 260 23.39 -8.30 -6.69
N PHE A 261 24.62 -7.95 -6.32
CA PHE A 261 25.05 -6.58 -6.07
C PHE A 261 26.53 -6.38 -6.41
N GLU A 262 26.93 -5.12 -6.61
CA GLU A 262 28.29 -4.73 -6.95
C GLU A 262 28.62 -3.37 -6.32
N PHE A 263 29.88 -3.18 -5.92
CA PHE A 263 30.40 -1.96 -5.31
C PHE A 263 31.26 -1.19 -6.31
N LEU A 264 30.92 0.07 -6.58
CA LEU A 264 31.54 0.84 -7.64
C LEU A 264 31.88 2.27 -7.21
N ARG A 265 32.89 2.85 -7.87
CA ARG A 265 33.22 4.27 -7.77
C ARG A 265 32.69 4.99 -9.00
N VAL A 266 31.60 5.72 -8.81
CA VAL A 266 30.92 6.48 -9.84
C VAL A 266 30.73 7.90 -9.30
N PRO A 267 31.68 8.83 -9.50
CA PRO A 267 31.52 10.20 -9.06
C PRO A 267 30.31 10.87 -9.74
N THR A 268 29.67 11.82 -9.05
CA THR A 268 28.63 12.69 -9.61
C THR A 268 28.94 14.14 -9.24
N SER A 269 28.66 15.06 -10.15
CA SER A 269 28.66 16.51 -9.87
C SER A 269 27.31 17.02 -9.41
N PHE A 270 26.27 16.17 -9.39
CA PHE A 270 24.93 16.58 -9.03
C PHE A 270 24.79 16.83 -7.52
N THR A 271 24.30 18.02 -7.16
CA THR A 271 24.14 18.43 -5.75
C THR A 271 22.73 18.90 -5.40
N ASN A 272 21.88 19.19 -6.39
CA ASN A 272 20.57 19.81 -6.17
C ASN A 272 19.45 18.78 -5.94
N TRP A 273 19.62 17.95 -4.92
CA TRP A 273 18.73 16.82 -4.60
C TRP A 273 17.32 17.23 -4.15
N ASP A 274 17.15 18.47 -3.70
CA ASP A 274 15.85 18.99 -3.25
C ASP A 274 15.00 19.54 -4.41
N ASP A 275 15.58 19.61 -5.62
CA ASP A 275 14.88 19.94 -6.86
C ASP A 275 14.59 18.67 -7.66
N LEU A 276 13.31 18.26 -7.63
CA LEU A 276 12.82 17.09 -8.35
C LEU A 276 13.01 17.21 -9.87
N GLY A 277 12.88 18.42 -10.42
CA GLY A 277 13.09 18.69 -11.85
C GLY A 277 14.55 18.50 -12.23
N ALA A 278 15.46 19.15 -11.51
CA ALA A 278 16.89 18.99 -11.74
C ALA A 278 17.36 17.54 -11.56
N THR A 279 16.80 16.81 -10.59
CA THR A 279 17.13 15.38 -10.38
C THR A 279 16.75 14.53 -11.59
N LYS A 280 15.57 14.77 -12.18
CA LYS A 280 15.12 14.05 -13.38
C LYS A 280 15.88 14.48 -14.64
N GLU A 281 16.13 15.77 -14.83
CA GLU A 281 16.78 16.29 -16.05
C GLU A 281 18.29 16.08 -16.08
N VAL A 282 18.95 15.93 -14.92
CA VAL A 282 20.41 15.83 -14.84
C VAL A 282 20.84 14.48 -14.27
N TYR A 283 20.45 14.18 -13.03
CA TYR A 283 20.96 13.00 -12.35
C TYR A 283 20.46 11.69 -12.97
N TYR A 284 19.21 11.63 -13.43
CA TYR A 284 18.73 10.44 -14.14
C TYR A 284 19.52 10.20 -15.43
N HIS A 285 19.90 11.25 -16.16
CA HIS A 285 20.75 11.09 -17.34
C HIS A 285 22.14 10.56 -16.99
N GLU A 286 22.75 11.03 -15.89
CA GLU A 286 24.02 10.46 -15.39
C GLU A 286 23.88 8.97 -15.06
N VAL A 287 22.83 8.59 -14.32
CA VAL A 287 22.56 7.20 -13.94
C VAL A 287 22.26 6.32 -15.16
N ALA A 288 21.44 6.79 -16.09
CA ALA A 288 21.11 6.07 -17.32
C ALA A 288 22.38 5.78 -18.14
N ASN A 289 23.22 6.79 -18.35
CA ASN A 289 24.47 6.63 -19.10
C ASN A 289 25.42 5.65 -18.42
N PHE A 290 25.61 5.79 -17.10
CA PHE A 290 26.41 4.87 -16.31
C PHE A 290 25.91 3.42 -16.44
N MET A 291 24.63 3.17 -16.23
CA MET A 291 24.05 1.81 -16.28
C MET A 291 24.15 1.21 -17.70
N ARG A 292 23.93 2.02 -18.73
CA ARG A 292 24.06 1.60 -20.13
C ARG A 292 25.49 1.16 -20.45
N GLU A 293 26.47 1.97 -20.06
CA GLU A 293 27.89 1.70 -20.34
C GLU A 293 28.42 0.53 -19.52
N HIS A 294 28.12 0.50 -18.22
CA HIS A 294 28.60 -0.54 -17.30
C HIS A 294 28.04 -1.92 -17.65
N LEU A 295 26.76 -2.00 -18.03
CA LEU A 295 26.10 -3.27 -18.35
C LEU A 295 26.16 -3.63 -19.84
N GLY A 296 26.67 -2.74 -20.70
CA GLY A 296 26.62 -2.91 -22.15
C GLY A 296 25.19 -2.99 -22.69
N ALA A 297 24.24 -2.31 -22.04
CA ALA A 297 22.83 -2.38 -22.38
C ALA A 297 22.47 -1.48 -23.56
N SER A 298 21.36 -1.79 -24.23
CA SER A 298 20.87 -0.95 -25.32
C SER A 298 20.16 0.29 -24.77
N HIS A 299 19.39 0.11 -23.69
CA HIS A 299 18.66 1.18 -23.02
C HIS A 299 18.75 1.05 -21.50
N ALA A 300 18.77 2.18 -20.81
CA ALA A 300 18.65 2.28 -19.36
C ALA A 300 17.71 3.44 -19.02
N CYS A 301 16.67 3.17 -18.25
CA CYS A 301 15.57 4.08 -17.97
C CYS A 301 15.36 4.20 -16.45
N PRO A 302 15.88 5.26 -15.82
CA PRO A 302 15.57 5.57 -14.44
C PRO A 302 14.08 5.91 -14.30
N ILE A 303 13.38 5.20 -13.42
CA ILE A 303 11.91 5.28 -13.30
C ILE A 303 11.47 6.11 -12.09
N ASN A 304 12.18 5.98 -10.98
CA ASN A 304 11.93 6.74 -9.77
C ASN A 304 13.20 6.84 -8.92
N HIS A 305 13.14 7.70 -7.90
CA HIS A 305 14.13 7.72 -6.86
C HIS A 305 13.49 7.92 -5.50
N VAL A 306 14.18 7.49 -4.45
CA VAL A 306 13.79 7.70 -3.06
C VAL A 306 14.96 8.35 -2.34
N LEU A 307 14.74 9.57 -1.86
CA LEU A 307 15.65 10.21 -0.92
C LEU A 307 15.38 9.66 0.48
N ARG A 308 16.45 9.29 1.18
CA ARG A 308 16.37 8.80 2.55
C ARG A 308 17.26 9.60 3.48
N SER A 309 16.72 9.93 4.66
CA SER A 309 17.46 10.61 5.73
C SER A 309 17.23 9.97 7.10
N SER A 310 18.32 9.73 7.83
CA SER A 310 18.23 9.37 9.25
C SER A 310 17.91 10.58 10.15
N ASP A 311 18.08 11.81 9.65
CA ASP A 311 17.73 13.03 10.39
C ASP A 311 16.20 13.24 10.38
N PRO A 312 15.54 13.27 11.55
CA PRO A 312 14.10 13.46 11.63
C PRO A 312 13.58 14.71 10.90
N PHE A 313 14.40 15.76 10.80
CA PHE A 313 13.99 17.07 10.30
C PHE A 313 14.26 17.29 8.81
N THR A 314 15.10 16.45 8.19
CA THR A 314 15.36 16.51 6.75
C THR A 314 14.27 15.77 5.98
N PRO A 315 13.66 16.38 4.94
CA PRO A 315 12.69 15.71 4.08
C PRO A 315 13.20 14.41 3.45
N GLY A 316 12.33 13.42 3.32
CA GLY A 316 12.64 12.11 2.73
C GLY A 316 12.25 10.95 3.63
N ALA A 317 12.26 9.75 3.05
CA ALA A 317 11.90 8.53 3.76
C ALA A 317 12.97 8.15 4.79
N ARG A 318 12.58 7.35 5.80
CA ARG A 318 13.55 6.78 6.73
C ARG A 318 14.37 5.67 6.07
N PRO A 319 15.59 5.40 6.56
CA PRO A 319 16.27 4.13 6.29
C PRO A 319 15.34 2.93 6.53
N ALA A 320 15.19 2.05 5.54
CA ALA A 320 14.37 0.84 5.67
C ALA A 320 15.14 -0.21 6.48
N LYS A 321 14.73 -0.45 7.73
CA LYS A 321 15.42 -1.36 8.69
C LYS A 321 14.88 -2.79 8.72
N PHE A 322 14.12 -3.16 7.69
CA PHE A 322 13.71 -4.53 7.46
C PHE A 322 14.38 -5.03 6.19
N LEU A 323 14.71 -6.32 6.17
CA LEU A 323 15.41 -6.94 5.06
C LEU A 323 14.41 -7.30 3.95
N HIS A 324 14.62 -6.75 2.76
CA HIS A 324 13.65 -6.84 1.66
C HIS A 324 14.31 -6.89 0.29
N CYS A 325 13.55 -7.37 -0.70
CA CYS A 325 13.72 -7.00 -2.10
C CYS A 325 12.60 -6.01 -2.44
N ASP A 326 12.91 -4.98 -3.21
CA ASP A 326 11.93 -3.97 -3.60
C ASP A 326 10.76 -4.57 -4.39
N TRP A 327 11.08 -5.46 -5.33
CA TRP A 327 10.11 -6.11 -6.20
C TRP A 327 10.18 -7.63 -6.07
N SER A 328 9.00 -8.26 -6.12
CA SER A 328 8.92 -9.69 -6.45
C SER A 328 9.12 -9.89 -7.95
N TYR A 329 9.49 -11.09 -8.39
CA TYR A 329 9.66 -11.36 -9.83
C TYR A 329 8.38 -11.15 -10.64
N ALA A 330 7.24 -11.58 -10.08
CA ALA A 330 5.94 -11.35 -10.70
C ALA A 330 5.57 -9.86 -10.67
N GLY A 331 5.86 -9.16 -9.57
CA GLY A 331 5.61 -7.71 -9.45
C GLY A 331 6.45 -6.88 -10.41
N ALA A 332 7.72 -7.23 -10.62
CA ALA A 332 8.60 -6.56 -11.58
C ALA A 332 8.07 -6.70 -13.01
N LEU A 333 7.73 -7.93 -13.44
CA LEU A 333 7.12 -8.19 -14.74
C LEU A 333 5.78 -7.47 -14.91
N HIS A 334 4.94 -7.48 -13.87
CA HIS A 334 3.68 -6.74 -13.89
C HIS A 334 3.93 -5.25 -14.10
N ASN A 335 4.75 -4.61 -13.27
CA ASN A 335 5.08 -3.18 -13.41
C ASN A 335 5.66 -2.83 -14.78
N LEU A 336 6.55 -3.66 -15.33
CA LEU A 336 7.10 -3.48 -16.67
C LEU A 336 6.00 -3.50 -17.75
N ASN A 337 5.05 -4.42 -17.64
CA ASN A 337 4.01 -4.62 -18.65
C ASN A 337 2.81 -3.68 -18.50
N THR A 338 2.55 -3.14 -17.32
CA THR A 338 1.33 -2.37 -17.04
C THR A 338 1.55 -0.90 -16.76
N ASN A 339 2.77 -0.45 -16.47
CA ASN A 339 3.05 0.95 -16.18
C ASN A 339 3.69 1.66 -17.39
N PRO A 340 2.94 2.51 -18.12
CA PRO A 340 3.48 3.22 -19.29
C PRO A 340 4.66 4.14 -18.96
N ASP A 341 4.77 4.65 -17.73
CA ASP A 341 5.90 5.49 -17.32
C ASP A 341 7.21 4.70 -17.23
N TYR A 342 7.14 3.38 -17.19
CA TYR A 342 8.29 2.47 -17.12
C TYR A 342 8.67 1.92 -18.50
N GLN A 343 7.85 2.19 -19.51
CA GLN A 343 8.00 1.68 -20.86
C GLN A 343 8.72 2.73 -21.72
N PRO A 344 9.98 2.48 -22.15
CA PRO A 344 10.69 3.40 -23.04
C PRO A 344 9.98 3.53 -24.40
N PRO A 345 10.28 4.57 -25.20
CA PRO A 345 9.65 4.78 -26.51
C PRO A 345 9.68 3.60 -27.49
N ASN A 346 10.61 2.64 -27.31
CA ASN A 346 10.75 1.44 -28.13
C ASN A 346 10.27 0.16 -27.40
N TRP A 347 9.36 0.28 -26.45
CA TRP A 347 8.89 -0.80 -25.58
C TRP A 347 8.44 -2.05 -26.35
N GLU A 348 7.67 -1.92 -27.43
CA GLU A 348 7.18 -3.07 -28.22
C GLU A 348 8.31 -3.99 -28.72
N THR A 349 9.52 -3.45 -28.90
CA THR A 349 10.71 -4.24 -29.26
C THR A 349 11.46 -4.73 -28.02
N LEU A 350 11.56 -3.89 -26.98
CA LEU A 350 12.35 -4.16 -25.78
C LEU A 350 11.64 -5.10 -24.79
N GLU A 351 10.31 -5.21 -24.83
CA GLU A 351 9.55 -6.13 -23.99
C GLU A 351 9.92 -7.61 -24.27
N GLN A 352 10.44 -7.88 -25.46
CA GLN A 352 10.91 -9.20 -25.87
C GLN A 352 12.41 -9.42 -25.62
N SER A 353 13.14 -8.38 -25.18
CA SER A 353 14.58 -8.46 -24.91
C SER A 353 14.88 -8.92 -23.47
N HIS A 354 16.16 -9.10 -23.18
CA HIS A 354 16.61 -9.27 -21.80
C HIS A 354 16.34 -7.99 -21.04
N SER A 355 15.44 -8.04 -20.06
CA SER A 355 15.11 -6.91 -19.20
C SER A 355 15.55 -7.19 -17.76
N ALA A 356 16.05 -6.16 -17.11
CA ALA A 356 16.46 -6.21 -15.71
C ALA A 356 16.12 -4.89 -15.01
N ALA A 357 15.91 -4.96 -13.70
CA ALA A 357 15.72 -3.79 -12.86
C ALA A 357 16.83 -3.74 -11.81
N TYR A 358 17.40 -2.56 -11.61
CA TYR A 358 18.45 -2.30 -10.66
C TYR A 358 18.11 -1.11 -9.78
N SER A 359 18.69 -1.08 -8.59
CA SER A 359 18.73 0.07 -7.72
C SER A 359 20.16 0.59 -7.65
N VAL A 360 20.38 1.85 -8.03
CA VAL A 360 21.65 2.55 -7.82
C VAL A 360 21.54 3.29 -6.50
N TRP A 361 22.15 2.74 -5.47
CA TRP A 361 22.18 3.32 -4.13
C TRP A 361 23.42 4.18 -3.97
N ARG A 362 23.22 5.46 -3.65
CA ARG A 362 24.30 6.45 -3.49
C ARG A 362 24.17 7.19 -2.16
N PRO A 363 25.24 7.31 -1.38
CA PRO A 363 25.29 8.22 -0.25
C PRO A 363 25.43 9.67 -0.73
N LEU A 364 24.66 10.57 -0.13
CA LEU A 364 24.76 12.03 -0.34
C LEU A 364 25.65 12.71 0.70
N THR A 365 25.96 11.98 1.78
CA THR A 365 26.95 12.31 2.79
C THR A 365 27.72 11.04 3.13
N PRO A 366 28.98 11.11 3.61
CA PRO A 366 29.69 9.92 4.06
C PRO A 366 28.85 9.06 5.00
N VAL A 367 28.85 7.74 4.79
CA VAL A 367 28.00 6.82 5.55
C VAL A 367 28.68 6.49 6.87
N THR A 368 28.14 7.06 7.94
CA THR A 368 28.60 6.85 9.32
C THR A 368 27.51 6.29 10.24
N ARG A 369 26.28 6.12 9.72
CA ARG A 369 25.12 5.60 10.42
C ARG A 369 24.15 4.92 9.45
N ASP A 370 23.37 3.97 9.95
CA ASP A 370 22.31 3.29 9.21
C ASP A 370 22.86 2.72 7.89
N ALA A 371 24.02 2.07 7.91
CA ALA A 371 24.67 1.65 6.68
C ALA A 371 23.83 0.60 5.91
N LEU A 372 24.11 0.47 4.60
CA LEU A 372 23.41 -0.50 3.77
C LEU A 372 24.07 -1.89 3.92
N MET A 373 23.26 -2.88 4.30
CA MET A 373 23.60 -4.29 4.30
C MET A 373 22.91 -4.99 3.12
N LEU A 374 23.62 -5.94 2.53
CA LEU A 374 23.22 -6.72 1.35
C LEU A 374 23.40 -8.21 1.67
N ALA A 375 22.42 -9.04 1.33
CA ALA A 375 22.51 -10.48 1.46
C ALA A 375 23.06 -11.11 0.16
N ASP A 376 24.06 -12.00 0.27
CA ASP A 376 24.56 -12.75 -0.88
C ASP A 376 23.47 -13.69 -1.40
N LYS A 377 23.01 -13.45 -2.64
CA LYS A 377 21.90 -14.20 -3.24
C LYS A 377 22.16 -15.70 -3.30
N ARG A 378 23.41 -16.17 -3.37
CA ARG A 378 23.74 -17.60 -3.38
C ARG A 378 23.33 -18.31 -2.09
N THR A 379 23.22 -17.56 -1.01
CA THR A 379 22.87 -18.06 0.34
C THR A 379 21.40 -17.82 0.69
N VAL A 380 20.60 -17.28 -0.24
CA VAL A 380 19.18 -16.99 -0.07
C VAL A 380 18.37 -17.63 -1.20
N PRO A 381 17.83 -18.85 -1.02
CA PRO A 381 17.06 -19.52 -2.05
C PRO A 381 15.72 -18.80 -2.32
N ASP A 382 15.21 -18.90 -3.54
CA ASP A 382 13.94 -18.25 -3.93
C ASP A 382 12.74 -18.71 -3.09
N SER A 383 12.77 -19.93 -2.56
CA SER A 383 11.72 -20.47 -1.67
C SER A 383 11.56 -19.69 -0.37
N ASP A 384 12.59 -18.93 0.01
CA ASP A 384 12.65 -18.16 1.24
C ASP A 384 12.31 -16.67 1.01
N LEU A 385 12.23 -16.26 -0.26
CA LEU A 385 11.62 -14.99 -0.66
C LEU A 385 10.10 -15.15 -0.67
N ARG A 386 9.40 -14.50 0.26
CA ARG A 386 7.94 -14.44 0.25
C ARG A 386 7.50 -13.03 -0.10
N LEU A 387 6.30 -12.93 -0.66
CA LEU A 387 5.64 -11.63 -0.79
C LEU A 387 5.50 -11.03 0.61
N TYR A 388 6.06 -9.83 0.79
CA TYR A 388 6.04 -9.06 2.05
C TYR A 388 6.83 -9.64 3.23
N LYS A 389 7.41 -10.84 3.13
CA LYS A 389 8.23 -11.47 4.19
C LYS A 389 9.42 -12.19 3.56
N SER A 390 10.61 -12.09 4.13
CA SER A 390 11.72 -12.96 3.73
C SER A 390 12.15 -13.80 4.92
N ILE A 391 12.23 -15.12 4.72
CA ILE A 391 12.80 -16.05 5.69
C ILE A 391 14.28 -16.14 5.36
N TYR A 392 15.14 -16.21 6.38
CA TYR A 392 16.58 -16.34 6.15
C TYR A 392 17.09 -17.59 6.84
N PRO A 393 17.65 -18.55 6.09
CA PRO A 393 18.30 -19.72 6.65
C PRO A 393 19.44 -19.34 7.58
N ASN A 394 19.76 -20.24 8.51
CA ASN A 394 21.04 -20.17 9.21
C ASN A 394 22.16 -20.35 8.17
N GLY A 395 23.11 -19.42 8.14
CA GLY A 395 24.22 -19.42 7.17
C GLY A 395 24.09 -18.43 6.01
N THR A 396 23.05 -17.59 5.97
CA THR A 396 23.02 -16.45 5.03
C THR A 396 24.20 -15.52 5.28
N GLU A 397 24.90 -15.14 4.20
CA GLU A 397 26.03 -14.21 4.26
C GLU A 397 25.55 -12.77 4.01
N PHE A 398 25.87 -11.88 4.94
CA PHE A 398 25.53 -10.47 4.87
C PHE A 398 26.79 -9.62 4.73
N TRP A 399 26.71 -8.62 3.86
CA TRP A 399 27.81 -7.75 3.51
C TRP A 399 27.42 -6.28 3.62
N TRP A 400 28.36 -5.44 4.00
CA TRP A 400 28.23 -3.98 3.94
C TRP A 400 29.53 -3.37 3.45
N TRP A 401 29.52 -2.10 3.07
CA TRP A 401 30.73 -1.40 2.62
C TRP A 401 31.05 -0.26 3.58
N SER A 402 32.05 -0.44 4.44
CA SER A 402 32.30 0.51 5.53
C SER A 402 32.80 1.87 5.03
N GLY A 403 32.34 2.96 5.66
CA GLY A 403 32.84 4.31 5.38
C GLY A 403 32.60 4.80 3.94
N MET A 404 31.50 4.38 3.31
CA MET A 404 31.16 4.79 1.95
C MET A 404 31.18 6.31 1.75
N GLN A 405 31.81 6.76 0.66
CA GLN A 405 31.92 8.16 0.27
C GLN A 405 30.92 8.53 -0.83
N VAL A 406 30.64 9.83 -1.03
CA VAL A 406 29.62 10.32 -2.00
C VAL A 406 29.87 9.87 -3.45
N GLY A 407 31.15 9.67 -3.82
CA GLY A 407 31.54 9.16 -5.14
C GLY A 407 31.43 7.64 -5.29
N GLU A 408 30.99 6.92 -4.26
CA GLU A 408 30.82 5.47 -4.25
C GLU A 408 29.33 5.11 -4.40
N VAL A 409 29.02 4.03 -5.10
CA VAL A 409 27.66 3.53 -5.30
C VAL A 409 27.61 2.03 -5.08
N VAL A 410 26.45 1.54 -4.64
CA VAL A 410 26.11 0.11 -4.72
C VAL A 410 25.07 -0.05 -5.81
N VAL A 411 25.32 -0.92 -6.77
CA VAL A 411 24.29 -1.36 -7.72
C VAL A 411 23.69 -2.64 -7.19
N ILE A 412 22.38 -2.66 -6.99
CA ILE A 412 21.63 -3.77 -6.41
C ILE A 412 20.68 -4.29 -7.48
N LYS A 413 20.74 -5.57 -7.80
CA LYS A 413 19.79 -6.20 -8.70
C LYS A 413 18.45 -6.36 -7.98
N LEU A 414 17.39 -5.87 -8.60
CA LEU A 414 16.01 -6.00 -8.11
C LEU A 414 15.24 -7.08 -8.88
N PHE A 415 15.51 -7.19 -10.17
CA PHE A 415 14.91 -8.16 -11.08
C PHE A 415 15.83 -8.44 -12.27
N ASP A 416 15.74 -9.65 -12.83
CA ASP A 416 16.36 -10.01 -14.10
C ASP A 416 15.48 -11.04 -14.81
N SER A 417 15.19 -10.85 -16.10
CA SER A 417 14.32 -11.74 -16.87
C SER A 417 15.01 -13.06 -17.27
N LYS A 418 16.35 -13.13 -17.23
CA LYS A 418 17.09 -14.36 -17.52
C LYS A 418 16.95 -15.38 -16.40
N LEU A 419 16.82 -16.64 -16.79
CA LEU A 419 16.64 -17.81 -15.92
C LEU A 419 17.84 -18.78 -16.00
N ASP A 420 19.02 -18.28 -16.35
CA ASP A 420 20.24 -19.07 -16.57
C ASP A 420 21.04 -19.37 -15.30
N GLY A 421 20.41 -19.21 -14.13
CA GLY A 421 21.02 -19.45 -12.81
C GLY A 421 21.75 -18.25 -12.20
N ARG A 422 21.79 -17.10 -12.90
CA ARG A 422 22.30 -15.84 -12.31
C ARG A 422 21.48 -15.39 -11.12
N ALA A 423 22.06 -14.55 -10.26
CA ALA A 423 21.30 -13.79 -9.29
C ALA A 423 20.28 -12.89 -10.01
N ARG A 424 19.04 -12.90 -9.52
CA ARG A 424 17.91 -12.12 -10.06
C ARG A 424 17.38 -11.06 -9.10
N CYS A 425 17.87 -11.06 -7.86
CA CYS A 425 17.65 -10.02 -6.86
C CYS A 425 18.73 -10.10 -5.78
N ALA A 426 18.89 -9.05 -4.97
CA ALA A 426 19.64 -9.08 -3.72
C ALA A 426 18.83 -8.45 -2.58
N PRO A 427 18.46 -9.22 -1.54
CA PRO A 427 17.83 -8.66 -0.36
C PRO A 427 18.76 -7.68 0.35
N HIS A 428 18.23 -6.56 0.80
CA HIS A 428 19.01 -5.52 1.46
C HIS A 428 18.24 -4.80 2.57
N SER A 429 18.97 -4.14 3.46
CA SER A 429 18.40 -3.38 4.57
C SER A 429 19.37 -2.30 5.04
N ALA A 430 18.85 -1.27 5.69
CA ALA A 430 19.65 -0.43 6.56
C ALA A 430 19.83 -1.13 7.91
N PHE A 431 21.04 -1.14 8.45
CA PHE A 431 21.29 -1.67 9.80
C PHE A 431 22.00 -0.63 10.66
N VAL A 432 21.84 -0.76 11.98
CA VAL A 432 22.55 0.06 12.96
C VAL A 432 23.70 -0.77 13.51
N GLY A 433 24.93 -0.30 13.31
CA GLY A 433 26.13 -0.95 13.82
C GLY A 433 26.66 -0.31 15.11
N ASP A 434 27.57 -1.02 15.77
CA ASP A 434 28.37 -0.45 16.85
C ASP A 434 29.28 0.66 16.28
N GLY A 435 29.17 1.85 16.83
CA GLY A 435 29.91 3.02 16.34
C GLY A 435 29.14 3.90 15.35
N ASP A 436 27.84 3.65 15.11
CA ASP A 436 27.01 4.54 14.28
C ASP A 436 26.92 5.97 14.85
N TYR A 437 27.41 6.96 14.10
CA TYR A 437 27.35 8.38 14.48
C TYR A 437 26.87 9.28 13.34
N GLY A 438 26.51 10.52 13.68
CA GLY A 438 26.08 11.50 12.69
C GLY A 438 24.74 11.17 12.03
N VAL A 439 24.59 11.58 10.78
CA VAL A 439 23.37 11.42 9.99
C VAL A 439 23.68 10.86 8.62
N ARG A 440 22.82 9.95 8.14
CA ARG A 440 22.89 9.39 6.80
C ARG A 440 21.91 10.13 5.90
N ARG A 441 22.40 10.64 4.78
CA ARG A 441 21.56 11.05 3.63
C ARG A 441 21.96 10.20 2.43
N SER A 442 20.98 9.63 1.72
CA SER A 442 21.22 8.75 0.57
C SER A 442 20.11 8.90 -0.46
N VAL A 443 20.41 8.57 -1.71
CA VAL A 443 19.42 8.41 -2.78
C VAL A 443 19.46 6.98 -3.28
N GLU A 444 18.27 6.47 -3.57
CA GLU A 444 18.08 5.19 -4.23
C GLU A 444 17.39 5.46 -5.57
N THR A 445 18.04 5.16 -6.70
CA THR A 445 17.45 5.37 -8.04
C THR A 445 17.19 4.04 -8.70
N ARG A 446 15.92 3.75 -8.99
CA ARG A 446 15.54 2.52 -9.69
C ARG A 446 15.64 2.72 -11.19
N VAL A 447 16.26 1.76 -11.86
CA VAL A 447 16.59 1.82 -13.28
C VAL A 447 16.17 0.51 -13.94
N LEU A 448 15.42 0.62 -15.02
CA LEU A 448 15.12 -0.50 -15.92
C LEU A 448 16.16 -0.53 -17.03
N VAL A 449 16.62 -1.72 -17.39
CA VAL A 449 17.71 -1.92 -18.36
C VAL A 449 17.31 -3.02 -19.34
N PHE A 450 17.61 -2.82 -20.63
CA PHE A 450 17.15 -3.65 -21.76
C PHE A 450 18.22 -4.01 -22.79
#